data_AF-A0A8T4N681-F1
#
_entry.id   AF-A0A8T4N681-F1
#
_cell.length_a   1.000
_cell.length_b   1.000
_cell.length_c   1.000
_cell.angle_alpha   90.00
_cell.angle_beta   90.00
_cell.angle_gamma   90.00
#
_symmetry.space_group_name_H-M   'P 1'
#
loop_
_entity.id
_entity.type
_entity.pdbx_description
1 polymer ?
#
loop_
_entity_poly.entity_id
_entity_poly.type
_entity_poly.pdbx_seq_one_letter_code
_entity_poly.pdbx_strand_id
1 'polypeptide(L)'
;MKKENLKEILFQILSLIIAFIILTITKGNELIFTITVIFVLLINFKIKYYKGEWALFFIGLILGFFIEVILGLFYRMQYWQDSTLLGVPIWLPIIWGYAFVFIRRIGSIIIKNK
;
A
#
# COMPACT_ATOMS: atom_id res chain seq x y z
N MET A 1 -8.23 24.10 9.35
CA MET A 1 -8.96 22.92 8.80
C MET A 1 -8.65 22.52 7.34
N LYS A 2 -8.13 23.39 6.43
CA LYS A 2 -7.76 23.02 5.03
C LYS A 2 -6.31 22.51 4.83
N LYS A 3 -5.35 22.97 5.63
CA LYS A 3 -3.90 22.64 5.45
C LYS A 3 -3.46 21.33 6.10
N GLU A 4 -4.18 20.84 7.11
CA GLU A 4 -3.79 19.66 7.89
C GLU A 4 -3.97 18.37 7.08
N ASN A 5 -5.11 18.19 6.42
CA ASN A 5 -5.38 16.99 5.60
C ASN A 5 -4.39 16.85 4.41
N LEU A 6 -3.97 17.97 3.80
CA LEU A 6 -2.99 17.92 2.70
C LEU A 6 -1.60 17.53 3.19
N LYS A 7 -1.16 18.08 4.34
CA LYS A 7 0.11 17.70 4.97
C LYS A 7 0.12 16.21 5.35
N GLU A 8 -0.99 15.69 5.86
CA GLU A 8 -1.14 14.27 6.19
C GLU A 8 -1.00 13.38 4.94
N ILE A 9 -1.59 13.76 3.80
CA ILE A 9 -1.41 13.01 2.54
C ILE A 9 0.01 13.12 2.00
N LEU A 10 0.61 14.32 2.02
CA LEU A 10 2.00 14.50 1.60
C LEU A 10 2.95 13.65 2.42
N PHE A 11 2.72 13.56 3.74
CA PHE A 11 3.48 12.68 4.61
C PHE A 11 3.31 11.20 4.21
N GLN A 12 2.09 10.76 3.92
CA GLN A 12 1.82 9.39 3.47
C GLN A 12 2.55 9.08 2.15
N ILE A 13 2.50 9.99 1.18
CA ILE A 13 3.23 9.86 -0.09
C ILE A 13 4.74 9.78 0.16
N LEU A 14 5.28 10.69 0.97
CA LEU A 14 6.70 10.71 1.29
C LEU A 14 7.14 9.41 1.98
N SER A 15 6.35 8.89 2.92
CA SER A 15 6.64 7.63 3.61
C SER A 15 6.66 6.43 2.66
N LEU A 16 5.76 6.40 1.66
CA LEU A 16 5.77 5.37 0.62
C LEU A 16 7.00 5.50 -0.30
N ILE A 17 7.34 6.72 -0.72
CA ILE A 17 8.55 6.98 -1.51
C ILE A 17 9.79 6.47 -0.77
N ILE A 18 9.90 6.76 0.54
CA ILE A 18 11.00 6.27 1.38
C ILE A 18 11.03 4.73 1.39
N ALA A 19 9.87 4.06 1.50
CA ALA A 19 9.83 2.60 1.41
C ALA A 19 10.40 2.09 0.09
N PHE A 20 10.01 2.67 -1.05
CA PHE A 20 10.52 2.28 -2.37
C PHE A 20 12.00 2.60 -2.56
N ILE A 21 12.52 3.65 -1.92
CA ILE A 21 13.97 3.90 -1.88
C ILE A 21 14.69 2.79 -1.10
N ILE A 22 14.13 2.35 0.03
CA ILE A 22 14.67 1.24 0.81
C ILE A 22 14.66 -0.07 -0.01
N LEU A 23 13.62 -0.32 -0.82
CA LEU A 23 13.59 -1.46 -1.75
C LEU A 23 14.80 -1.45 -2.69
N THR A 24 15.12 -0.30 -3.27
CA THR A 24 16.27 -0.13 -4.18
C THR A 24 17.59 -0.38 -3.45
N ILE A 25 17.76 0.17 -2.24
CA ILE A 25 18.98 0.00 -1.43
C ILE A 25 19.18 -1.46 -1.02
N THR A 26 18.10 -2.16 -0.69
CA THR A 26 18.12 -3.56 -0.26
C THR A 26 18.18 -4.55 -1.41
N LYS A 27 18.41 -4.07 -2.65
CA LYS A 27 18.51 -4.86 -3.88
C LYS A 27 17.31 -5.77 -4.13
N GLY A 28 16.12 -5.31 -3.77
CA GLY A 28 14.90 -6.09 -3.99
C GLY A 28 14.65 -7.20 -2.97
N ASN A 29 15.30 -7.20 -1.79
CA ASN A 29 15.01 -8.18 -0.76
C ASN A 29 13.54 -8.07 -0.28
N GLU A 30 12.73 -9.06 -0.66
CA GLU A 30 11.29 -9.07 -0.44
C GLU A 30 10.93 -8.93 1.04
N LEU A 31 11.63 -9.65 1.92
CA LEU A 31 11.32 -9.69 3.35
C LEU A 31 11.57 -8.33 4.01
N ILE A 32 12.72 -7.72 3.73
CA ILE A 32 13.07 -6.40 4.27
C ILE A 32 12.08 -5.35 3.78
N PHE A 33 11.71 -5.40 2.50
CA PHE A 33 10.73 -4.47 1.96
C PHE A 33 9.33 -4.69 2.54
N THR A 34 8.90 -5.94 2.71
CA THR A 34 7.61 -6.27 3.34
C THR A 34 7.52 -5.71 4.75
N ILE A 35 8.57 -5.91 5.56
CA ILE A 35 8.66 -5.35 6.91
C ILE A 35 8.60 -3.82 6.85
N THR A 36 9.32 -3.20 5.91
CA THR A 36 9.33 -1.74 5.72
C THR A 36 7.93 -1.21 5.39
N VAL A 37 7.22 -1.85 4.47
CA VAL A 37 5.85 -1.48 4.09
C VAL A 37 4.91 -1.60 5.27
N ILE A 38 5.01 -2.67 6.06
CA ILE A 38 4.20 -2.85 7.27
C ILE A 38 4.49 -1.72 8.27
N PHE A 39 5.75 -1.38 8.51
CA PHE A 39 6.11 -0.27 9.39
C PHE A 39 5.54 1.07 8.92
N VAL A 40 5.68 1.39 7.63
CA VAL A 40 5.13 2.61 7.04
C VAL A 40 3.61 2.65 7.18
N LEU A 41 2.93 1.53 6.92
CA LEU A 41 1.49 1.40 7.11
C LEU A 41 1.06 1.66 8.55
N LEU A 42 1.75 1.04 9.52
CA LEU A 42 1.45 1.21 10.94
C LEU A 42 1.69 2.67 11.39
N ILE A 43 2.75 3.31 10.92
CA ILE A 43 3.02 4.73 11.18
C ILE A 43 1.90 5.60 10.61
N ASN A 44 1.49 5.37 9.36
CA ASN A 44 0.43 6.13 8.72
C ASN A 44 -0.93 5.97 9.41
N PHE A 45 -1.25 4.77 9.90
CA PHE A 45 -2.44 4.54 10.72
C PHE A 45 -2.36 5.18 12.10
N LYS A 46 -1.17 5.20 12.72
CA LYS A 46 -0.95 5.85 14.01
C LYS A 46 -1.09 7.36 13.93
N ILE A 47 -0.62 7.98 12.85
CA ILE A 47 -0.74 9.43 12.61
C ILE A 47 -2.21 9.80 12.41
N LYS A 48 -2.92 9.04 11.57
CA LYS A 48 -4.33 9.27 11.32
C LYS A 48 -5.03 7.96 11.07
N TYR A 49 -6.09 7.74 11.83
CA TYR A 49 -7.04 6.67 11.60
C TYR A 49 -8.43 7.25 11.43
N TYR A 50 -9.13 6.80 10.41
CA TYR A 50 -10.55 7.07 10.22
C TYR A 50 -11.34 5.77 10.37
N LYS A 51 -12.58 5.87 10.86
CA LYS A 51 -13.44 4.70 11.04
C LYS A 51 -13.60 3.92 9.72
N GLY A 52 -13.44 2.59 9.80
CA GLY A 52 -13.62 1.66 8.68
C GLY A 52 -12.40 1.46 7.79
N GLU A 53 -11.26 2.09 8.07
CA GLU A 53 -10.08 1.91 7.20
C GLU A 53 -9.45 0.53 7.27
N TRP A 54 -9.53 -0.14 8.42
CA TRP A 54 -9.09 -1.54 8.51
C TRP A 54 -9.92 -2.44 7.60
N ALA A 55 -11.23 -2.24 7.52
CA ALA A 55 -12.09 -3.00 6.60
C ALA A 55 -11.70 -2.75 5.13
N LEU A 56 -11.47 -1.49 4.76
CA LEU A 56 -11.01 -1.15 3.40
C LEU A 56 -9.62 -1.71 3.09
N PHE A 57 -8.72 -1.69 4.07
CA PHE A 57 -7.41 -2.31 3.95
C PHE A 57 -7.53 -3.81 3.67
N PHE A 58 -8.30 -4.54 4.46
CA PHE A 58 -8.48 -5.97 4.26
C PHE A 58 -9.18 -6.31 2.94
N ILE A 59 -10.18 -5.51 2.52
CA ILE A 59 -10.81 -5.67 1.21
C ILE A 59 -9.78 -5.49 0.09
N GLY A 60 -9.00 -4.40 0.14
CA GLY A 60 -7.96 -4.14 -0.87
C GLY A 60 -6.85 -5.19 -0.85
N LEU A 61 -6.48 -5.73 0.31
CA LEU A 61 -5.49 -6.79 0.45
C LEU A 61 -5.98 -8.08 -0.21
N ILE A 62 -7.21 -8.50 0.09
CA ILE A 62 -7.80 -9.71 -0.48
C ILE A 62 -7.96 -9.56 -1.99
N LEU A 63 -8.53 -8.44 -2.45
CA LEU A 63 -8.70 -8.18 -3.88
C LEU A 63 -7.36 -8.08 -4.61
N GLY A 64 -6.40 -7.35 -4.06
CA GLY A 64 -5.06 -7.23 -4.62
C GLY A 64 -4.37 -8.58 -4.73
N PHE A 65 -4.45 -9.42 -3.70
CA PHE A 65 -3.93 -10.78 -3.75
C PHE A 65 -4.56 -11.59 -4.88
N PHE A 66 -5.89 -11.63 -4.98
CA PHE A 66 -6.57 -12.39 -6.04
C PHE A 66 -6.22 -11.86 -7.43
N ILE A 67 -6.20 -10.53 -7.62
CA ILE A 67 -5.87 -9.90 -8.90
C ILE A 67 -4.45 -10.29 -9.32
N GLU A 68 -3.46 -10.11 -8.44
CA GLU A 68 -2.05 -10.38 -8.75
C GLU A 68 -1.79 -11.87 -8.99
N VAL A 69 -2.39 -12.76 -8.19
CA VAL A 69 -2.23 -14.21 -8.38
C VAL A 69 -2.89 -14.65 -9.69
N ILE A 70 -4.10 -14.15 -9.99
CA ILE A 70 -4.80 -14.51 -11.23
C ILE A 70 -4.01 -14.00 -12.45
N LEU A 71 -3.61 -12.73 -12.44
CA LEU A 71 -2.87 -12.11 -13.55
C LEU A 71 -1.45 -12.70 -13.71
N GLY A 72 -0.78 -13.00 -12.61
CA GLY A 72 0.57 -13.57 -12.60
C GLY A 72 0.59 -15.03 -13.05
N LEU A 73 -0.27 -15.88 -12.48
CA LEU A 73 -0.24 -17.32 -12.76
C LEU A 73 -0.95 -17.72 -14.05
N PHE A 74 -2.13 -17.14 -14.33
CA PHE A 74 -2.95 -17.59 -15.46
C PHE A 74 -2.63 -16.81 -16.74
N TYR A 75 -2.42 -15.50 -16.63
CA TYR A 75 -2.19 -14.64 -17.79
C TYR A 75 -0.71 -14.31 -18.02
N ARG A 76 0.17 -14.64 -17.07
CA ARG A 76 1.62 -14.32 -17.10
C ARG A 76 1.91 -12.86 -17.46
N MET A 77 1.03 -11.94 -17.06
CA MET A 77 1.17 -10.52 -17.39
C MET A 77 2.25 -9.84 -16.56
N GLN A 78 2.48 -10.33 -15.33
CA GLN A 78 3.52 -9.86 -14.43
C GLN A 78 4.28 -11.05 -13.86
N TYR A 79 5.60 -10.91 -13.81
CA TYR A 79 6.51 -11.89 -13.22
C TYR A 79 7.39 -11.19 -12.18
N TRP A 80 7.51 -11.82 -11.03
CA TRP A 80 8.32 -11.35 -9.91
C TRP A 80 9.39 -12.38 -9.61
N GLN A 81 10.65 -11.98 -9.77
CA GLN A 81 11.79 -12.82 -9.43
C GLN A 81 11.84 -13.03 -7.91
N ASP A 82 12.07 -14.28 -7.48
CA ASP A 82 12.21 -14.68 -6.07
C ASP A 82 11.00 -14.36 -5.17
N SER A 83 9.78 -14.47 -5.73
CA SER A 83 8.52 -14.20 -5.02
C SER A 83 8.01 -15.38 -4.20
N THR A 84 7.52 -15.12 -2.98
CA THR A 84 7.16 -16.17 -2.01
C THR A 84 5.67 -16.54 -1.94
N LEU A 85 4.75 -15.67 -2.36
CA LEU A 85 3.30 -15.86 -2.20
C LEU A 85 2.64 -16.26 -3.53
N LEU A 86 2.79 -17.54 -3.92
CA LEU A 86 2.26 -18.08 -5.19
C LEU A 86 2.74 -17.32 -6.44
N GLY A 87 4.02 -16.94 -6.46
CA GLY A 87 4.60 -16.15 -7.56
C GLY A 87 4.34 -14.64 -7.45
N VAL A 88 3.74 -14.19 -6.34
CA VAL A 88 3.51 -12.78 -6.01
C VAL A 88 4.32 -12.40 -4.76
N PRO A 89 4.92 -11.21 -4.68
CA PRO A 89 5.58 -10.75 -3.46
C PRO A 89 4.57 -10.44 -2.35
N ILE A 90 4.88 -10.79 -1.09
CA ILE A 90 3.99 -10.60 0.07
C ILE A 90 3.63 -9.13 0.28
N TRP A 91 4.56 -8.21 0.05
CA TRP A 91 4.33 -6.78 0.21
C TRP A 91 3.28 -6.24 -0.77
N LEU A 92 3.07 -6.88 -1.92
CA LEU A 92 2.27 -6.32 -3.00
C LEU A 92 0.76 -6.30 -2.65
N PRO A 93 0.14 -7.39 -2.15
CA PRO A 93 -1.21 -7.34 -1.59
C PRO A 93 -1.35 -6.33 -0.44
N ILE A 94 -0.32 -6.16 0.40
CA ILE A 94 -0.35 -5.20 1.51
C ILE A 94 -0.41 -3.76 0.97
N ILE A 95 0.38 -3.44 -0.06
CA ILE A 95 0.32 -2.13 -0.73
C ILE A 95 -1.05 -1.93 -1.38
N TRP A 96 -1.64 -2.94 -2.01
CA TRP A 96 -3.01 -2.86 -2.54
C TRP A 96 -4.04 -2.53 -1.47
N GLY A 97 -3.96 -3.20 -0.30
CA GLY A 97 -4.79 -2.87 0.85
C GLY A 97 -4.64 -1.40 1.26
N TYR A 98 -3.40 -0.91 1.36
CA TYR A 98 -3.15 0.48 1.71
C TYR A 98 -3.63 1.47 0.64
N ALA A 99 -3.50 1.11 -0.64
CA ALA A 99 -3.94 1.94 -1.75
C ALA A 99 -5.45 2.23 -1.68
N PHE A 100 -6.27 1.25 -1.30
CA PHE A 100 -7.72 1.44 -1.11
C PHE A 100 -8.01 2.47 -0.02
N VAL A 101 -7.30 2.39 1.11
CA VAL A 101 -7.40 3.37 2.20
C VAL A 101 -6.98 4.76 1.72
N PHE A 102 -5.85 4.82 1.02
CA PHE A 102 -5.27 6.06 0.50
C PHE A 102 -6.19 6.75 -0.52
N ILE A 103 -6.77 6.01 -1.46
CA ILE A 103 -7.73 6.52 -2.45
C ILE A 103 -8.95 7.10 -1.74
N ARG A 104 -9.49 6.44 -0.70
CA ARG A 104 -10.60 7.00 0.07
C ARG A 104 -10.21 8.32 0.75
N ARG A 105 -9.02 8.38 1.35
CA ARG A 105 -8.52 9.62 1.99
C ARG A 105 -8.44 10.75 0.98
N ILE A 106 -7.88 10.52 -0.21
CA ILE A 106 -7.86 11.50 -1.30
C ILE A 106 -9.29 11.92 -1.69
N GLY A 107 -10.18 10.96 -1.93
CA GLY A 107 -11.57 11.23 -2.30
C GLY A 107 -12.30 12.10 -1.28
N SER A 108 -12.05 11.87 0.02
CA SER A 108 -12.62 12.67 1.10
C SER A 108 -12.14 14.13 1.08
N ILE A 109 -10.90 14.38 0.65
CA ILE A 109 -10.36 15.74 0.50
C ILE A 109 -10.98 16.43 -0.71
N ILE A 110 -11.13 15.73 -1.82
CA ILE A 110 -11.69 16.30 -3.06
C ILE A 110 -13.16 16.66 -2.86
N ILE A 111 -13.97 15.73 -2.33
CA ILE A 111 -15.42 15.92 -2.18
C ILE A 111 -15.72 17.00 -1.14
N LYS A 112 -14.99 17.02 -0.01
CA LYS A 112 -15.19 18.02 1.04
C LYS A 112 -14.67 19.43 0.68
N ASN A 113 -13.99 19.56 -0.46
CA ASN A 113 -13.58 20.83 -1.05
C ASN A 113 -14.57 21.36 -2.12
N LYS A 114 -15.61 20.60 -2.47
CA LYS A 114 -16.81 21.12 -3.15
C LYS A 114 -17.82 21.58 -2.12
#